data_AF-A0A382DWH0-F1
#
_entry.id   AF-A0A382DWH0-F1
#
_cell.length_a   1.000
_cell.length_b   1.000
_cell.length_c   1.000
_cell.angle_alpha   90.00
_cell.angle_beta   90.00
_cell.angle_gamma   90.00
#
_symmetry.space_group_name_H-M   'P 1'
#
loop_
_entity.id
_entity.type
_entity.pdbx_description
1 polymer ?
#
loop_
_entity_poly.entity_id
_entity_poly.type
_entity_poly.pdbx_seq_one_letter_code
_entity_poly.pdbx_strand_id
1 'polypeptide(L)'
;MRINFVDRVFEMLYDYQEEQLHFFWAFSVTTLAVFWQPLLVSGLVVTVAKEVLDHKHPRHKFSWKDMGYGIAGWIVGLIIVGA
;
A
#
# COMPACT_ATOMS: atom_id res chain seq x y z
N MET A 1 29.66 7.73 6.62
CA MET A 1 28.80 8.83 7.08
C MET A 1 28.05 8.31 8.30
N ARG A 2 28.16 8.95 9.48
CA ARG A 2 27.52 8.45 10.71
C ARG A 2 26.05 8.87 10.68
N ILE A 3 25.15 7.95 10.34
CA ILE A 3 23.71 8.19 10.35
C ILE A 3 23.32 8.56 11.79
N ASN A 4 22.80 9.77 11.97
CA ASN A 4 22.44 10.28 13.29
C ASN A 4 21.10 9.64 13.73
N PHE A 5 20.74 9.75 15.01
CA PHE A 5 19.51 9.16 15.53
C PHE A 5 18.26 9.72 14.83
N VAL A 6 18.27 11.00 14.50
CA VAL A 6 17.17 11.72 13.86
C VAL A 6 16.92 11.18 12.44
N ASP A 7 17.97 10.93 11.68
CA ASP A 7 17.90 10.36 10.33
C ASP A 7 17.21 8.99 10.34
N ARG A 8 17.51 8.13 11.33
CA ARG A 8 16.83 6.83 11.49
C ARG A 8 15.37 6.95 11.83
N VAL A 9 15.01 7.92 12.68
CA VAL A 9 13.59 8.17 13.01
C VAL A 9 12.84 8.63 11.76
N PHE A 10 13.44 9.48 10.92
CA PHE A 10 12.84 9.91 9.67
C PHE A 10 12.69 8.77 8.65
N GLU A 11 13.70 7.93 8.48
CA GLU A 11 13.61 6.73 7.63
C GLU A 11 12.49 5.82 8.11
N MET A 12 12.42 5.54 9.41
CA MET A 12 11.37 4.70 9.98
C MET A 12 9.98 5.31 9.78
N LEU A 13 9.83 6.62 9.99
CA LEU A 13 8.54 7.31 9.78
C LEU A 13 8.11 7.25 8.31
N TYR A 14 9.07 7.40 7.40
CA TYR A 14 8.84 7.32 5.96
C TYR A 14 8.37 5.92 5.55
N ASP A 15 9.05 4.86 6.00
CA ASP A 15 8.66 3.48 5.73
C ASP A 15 7.23 3.19 6.27
N TYR A 16 6.92 3.65 7.48
CA TYR A 16 5.56 3.51 8.03
C TYR A 16 4.50 4.25 7.22
N GLN A 17 4.82 5.42 6.65
CA GLN A 17 3.90 6.18 5.81
C GLN A 17 3.63 5.46 4.49
N GLU A 18 4.64 4.84 3.88
CA GLU A 18 4.46 4.05 2.66
C GLU A 18 3.56 2.83 2.94
N GLU A 19 3.81 2.09 4.03
CA GLU A 19 2.97 0.95 4.45
C GLU A 19 1.49 1.36 4.62
N GLN A 20 1.24 2.49 5.29
CA GLN A 20 -0.10 3.04 5.47
C GLN A 20 -0.74 3.47 4.15
N LEU A 21 0.05 4.04 3.24
CA LEU A 21 -0.43 4.50 1.94
C LEU A 21 -0.86 3.32 1.06
N HIS A 22 -0.08 2.24 1.03
CA HIS A 22 -0.41 1.00 0.32
C HIS A 22 -1.70 0.38 0.84
N PHE A 23 -1.83 0.27 2.17
CA PHE A 23 -3.07 -0.18 2.81
C PHE A 23 -4.25 0.72 2.43
N PHE A 24 -4.10 2.04 2.61
CA PHE A 24 -5.18 3.01 2.43
C PHE A 24 -5.73 2.99 1.00
N TRP A 25 -4.86 2.93 -0.01
CA TRP A 25 -5.29 2.90 -1.40
C TRP A 25 -6.01 1.62 -1.75
N ALA A 26 -5.43 0.46 -1.41
CA ALA A 26 -6.03 -0.83 -1.69
C ALA A 26 -7.39 -0.97 -0.99
N PHE A 27 -7.48 -0.55 0.27
CA PHE A 27 -8.73 -0.47 1.03
C PHE A 27 -9.76 0.43 0.34
N SER A 28 -9.39 1.69 0.05
CA SER A 28 -10.31 2.68 -0.48
C SER A 28 -10.92 2.23 -1.80
N VAL A 29 -10.11 1.79 -2.77
CA VAL A 29 -10.64 1.38 -4.08
C VAL A 29 -11.49 0.12 -3.99
N THR A 30 -11.18 -0.79 -3.06
CA THR A 30 -11.98 -1.99 -2.82
C THR A 30 -13.32 -1.64 -2.18
N THR A 31 -13.36 -0.71 -1.22
CA THR A 31 -14.62 -0.27 -0.60
C THR A 31 -15.56 0.42 -1.58
N LEU A 32 -15.03 1.06 -2.63
CA LEU A 32 -15.85 1.63 -3.71
C LEU A 32 -16.56 0.56 -4.56
N ALA A 33 -16.25 -0.73 -4.38
CA ALA A 33 -16.95 -1.82 -5.05
C ALA A 33 -18.44 -1.93 -4.69
N VAL A 34 -18.88 -1.30 -3.59
CA VAL A 34 -20.31 -1.13 -3.26
C VAL A 34 -21.06 -0.45 -4.42
N PHE A 35 -20.41 0.45 -5.16
CA PHE A 35 -20.99 1.14 -6.30
C PHE A 35 -20.77 0.40 -7.63
N TRP A 36 -19.65 -0.31 -7.78
CA TRP A 36 -19.31 -1.01 -9.01
C TRP A 36 -18.44 -2.25 -8.75
N GLN A 37 -19.05 -3.43 -8.87
CA GLN A 37 -18.43 -4.72 -8.49
C GLN A 37 -17.07 -5.04 -9.13
N PRO A 38 -16.72 -4.63 -10.36
CA PRO A 38 -15.36 -4.82 -10.88
C PRO A 38 -14.25 -4.24 -9.99
N LEU A 39 -14.57 -3.27 -9.13
CA LEU A 39 -13.63 -2.71 -8.16
C LEU A 39 -13.22 -3.68 -7.04
N LEU A 40 -13.90 -4.83 -6.88
CA LEU A 40 -13.50 -5.87 -5.93
C LEU A 40 -12.06 -6.34 -6.15
N VAL A 41 -11.58 -6.37 -7.40
CA VAL A 41 -10.19 -6.79 -7.72
C VAL A 41 -9.25 -5.57 -7.83
N SER A 42 -9.80 -4.35 -7.86
CA SER A 42 -9.02 -3.13 -8.08
C SER A 42 -8.02 -2.86 -6.96
N GLY A 43 -8.30 -3.28 -5.72
CA GLY A 43 -7.36 -3.17 -4.61
C GLY A 43 -6.03 -3.88 -4.89
N LEU A 44 -6.10 -5.13 -5.38
CA LEU A 44 -4.91 -5.88 -5.79
C LEU A 44 -4.18 -5.22 -6.95
N VAL A 45 -4.93 -4.74 -7.96
CA VAL A 45 -4.33 -4.04 -9.11
C VAL A 45 -3.57 -2.80 -8.66
N VAL A 46 -4.14 -2.03 -7.73
CA VAL A 46 -3.52 -0.83 -7.17
C VAL A 46 -2.28 -1.18 -6.35
N THR A 47 -2.32 -2.23 -5.53
CA THR A 47 -1.13 -2.71 -4.79
C THR A 47 0.02 -3.05 -5.73
N VAL A 48 -0.24 -3.85 -6.77
CA VAL A 48 0.79 -4.22 -7.75
C VAL A 48 1.28 -3.00 -8.53
N ALA A 49 0.36 -2.12 -8.96
CA ALA A 49 0.73 -0.91 -9.70
C ALA A 49 1.60 0.03 -8.86
N LYS A 50 1.30 0.21 -7.57
CA LYS A 50 2.11 1.00 -6.65
C LYS A 50 3.52 0.43 -6.50
N GLU A 51 3.65 -0.87 -6.23
CA GLU A 51 4.97 -1.51 -6.14
C GLU A 51 5.79 -1.38 -7.43
N VAL A 52 5.16 -1.51 -8.59
CA VAL A 52 5.83 -1.34 -9.89
C VAL A 52 6.27 0.11 -10.11
N LEU A 53 5.47 1.09 -9.69
CA LEU A 53 5.82 2.52 -9.76
C LEU A 53 6.93 2.88 -8.77
N ASP A 54 6.89 2.30 -7.58
CA ASP A 54 7.88 2.50 -6.53
C ASP A 54 9.23 1.91 -6.95
N HIS A 55 9.22 0.73 -7.59
CA HIS A 55 10.43 0.14 -8.18
C HIS A 55 11.06 0.97 -9.30
N LYS A 56 10.28 1.82 -9.99
CA LYS A 56 10.79 2.73 -11.03
C LYS A 56 11.44 3.98 -10.44
N HIS A 57 11.25 4.28 -9.15
CA HIS A 57 11.89 5.43 -8.52
C HIS A 57 13.26 5.05 -7.95
N PRO A 58 14.30 5.87 -8.18
CA PRO A 58 15.69 5.54 -7.80
C PRO A 58 15.92 5.41 -6.29
N ARG A 59 14.95 5.83 -5.47
CA ARG A 59 14.99 5.78 -4.00
C ARG A 59 14.19 4.61 -3.39
N HIS A 60 13.38 3.91 -4.17
CA HIS A 60 12.51 2.86 -3.65
C HIS A 60 12.83 1.52 -4.29
N LYS A 61 12.86 0.47 -3.46
CA LYS A 61 13.01 -0.91 -3.91
C LYS A 61 11.68 -1.60 -3.72
N PHE A 62 11.41 -2.58 -4.57
CA PHE A 62 10.26 -3.45 -4.42
C PHE A 62 10.26 -4.07 -3.01
N SER A 63 9.14 -3.95 -2.32
CA SER A 63 9.02 -4.29 -0.91
C SER A 63 7.86 -5.26 -0.71
N TRP A 64 8.20 -6.47 -0.27
CA TRP A 64 7.20 -7.48 0.08
C TRP A 64 6.35 -7.06 1.28
N LYS A 65 6.87 -6.16 2.13
CA LYS A 65 6.16 -5.65 3.29
C LYS A 65 5.02 -4.72 2.84
N ASP A 66 5.32 -3.79 1.96
CA ASP A 66 4.36 -2.85 1.38
C ASP A 66 3.28 -3.56 0.57
N MET A 67 3.67 -4.56 -0.23
CA MET A 67 2.72 -5.43 -0.90
C MET A 67 1.79 -6.18 0.09
N GLY A 68 2.33 -6.63 1.23
CA GLY A 68 1.55 -7.25 2.29
C GLY A 68 0.48 -6.32 2.90
N TYR A 69 0.83 -5.05 3.14
CA TYR A 69 -0.14 -4.06 3.63
C TYR A 69 -1.18 -3.68 2.59
N GLY A 70 -0.81 -3.60 1.31
CA GLY A 70 -1.77 -3.45 0.23
C GLY A 70 -2.77 -4.61 0.16
N ILE A 71 -2.29 -5.86 0.25
CA ILE A 71 -3.16 -7.04 0.33
C ILE A 71 -4.06 -7.01 1.57
N ALA A 72 -3.53 -6.61 2.73
CA ALA A 72 -4.33 -6.47 3.94
C ALA A 72 -5.44 -5.41 3.78
N GLY A 73 -5.13 -4.27 3.15
CA GLY A 73 -6.11 -3.23 2.83
C GLY A 73 -7.21 -3.74 1.92
N TRP A 74 -6.85 -4.50 0.89
CA TRP A 74 -7.79 -5.17 -0.01
C TRP A 74 -8.71 -6.16 0.75
N ILE A 75 -8.16 -7.04 1.58
CA ILE A 75 -8.94 -8.02 2.36
C ILE A 75 -9.93 -7.32 3.30
N VAL A 76 -9.48 -6.30 4.03
CA VAL A 76 -10.35 -5.52 4.91
C VAL A 76 -11.46 -4.83 4.10
N GLY A 77 -11.12 -4.30 2.92
CA GLY A 77 -12.09 -3.73 1.98
C GLY A 77 -13.16 -4.73 1.57
N LEU A 78 -12.78 -5.96 1.19
CA LEU A 78 -13.70 -7.05 0.83
C LEU A 78 -14.68 -7.36 1.97
N ILE A 79 -14.17 -7.50 3.19
CA ILE A 79 -14.99 -7.75 4.37
C ILE A 79 -16.03 -6.64 4.57
N ILE A 80 -15.64 -5.36 4.41
CA ILE A 80 -16.56 -4.23 4.58
C ILE A 80 -17.65 -4.20 3.51
N VAL A 81 -17.32 -4.55 2.27
CA VAL A 81 -18.31 -4.57 1.18
C VAL A 81 -19.11 -5.87 1.09
N GLY A 82 -18.83 -6.83 1.97
CA GLY A 82 -19.54 -8.11 2.06
C GLY A 82 -19.24 -9.07 0.91
N ALA A 83 -18.02 -9.03 0.37
CA ALA A 83 -17.57 -9.87 -0.75
C ALA A 83 -16.50 -10.89 -0.32
#